data_AF-A0AAE0Y7C8-F1
#
_entry.id   AF-A0AAE0Y7C8-F1
#
_cell.length_a   1.000
_cell.length_b   1.000
_cell.length_c   1.000
_cell.angle_alpha   90.00
_cell.angle_beta   90.00
_cell.angle_gamma   90.00
#
_symmetry.space_group_name_H-M   'P 1'
#
loop_
_entity.id
_entity.type
_entity.pdbx_description
1 polymer ?
#
loop_
_entity_poly.entity_id
_entity_poly.type
_entity_poly.pdbx_seq_one_letter_code
_entity_poly.pdbx_strand_id
1 'polypeptide(L)'
;VVFTAYRRDLQEDDMFDLHPRDKGHRVVPQLGDAWAEELKQARKKMIEKVRRERMKSGMGVSSFYRNGTSNNGGPSNVQASERTPLLGATSSKDSNASDVTFKIPGKSESGAGSTLDPKKDELPASLFKVLVKTYGFELLQAHFCKFIYDLLQFVNPILLGVLIDYTKNRDEIKEQGQEWKGYVYAASFFIVSEFGSIMFNQNFHIGLSLGMRIKAALIAAVYKKSLTVSNEAKKETTVGEIVNLMSVDCQRMQDVTGYLWMLWSAPLQIFLALYLLWNILGPSTLAGLGVMLLLMPLNGLVAAKMRKFQIQQMKFKDQRIKLMTEVLNGMKVLKLYAWEPSFQEKVEEIRREELKVLKNTAYLNACSTFFWTCAPFFVTLATFATYVLVSDSHYLDANKAFVALSLLNILRFPINLLPMLASFVVQEVDYNCSCEEKKLLNETESEEKQHWF
;
A
#
# COMPACT_ATOMS: atom_id res chain seq x y z
N VAL A 1 -10.74 -27.58 14.59
CA VAL A 1 -10.81 -27.04 13.20
C VAL A 1 -9.87 -27.78 12.26
N VAL A 2 -8.54 -27.64 12.34
CA VAL A 2 -7.61 -28.28 11.37
C VAL A 2 -7.81 -29.80 11.26
N PHE A 3 -7.86 -30.51 12.39
CA PHE A 3 -8.10 -31.96 12.39
C PHE A 3 -9.50 -32.33 11.87
N THR A 4 -10.50 -31.50 12.15
CA THR A 4 -11.87 -31.66 11.64
C THR A 4 -11.91 -31.49 10.12
N ALA A 5 -11.24 -30.46 9.60
CA ALA A 5 -11.12 -30.15 8.18
C ALA A 5 -10.41 -31.25 7.38
N TYR A 6 -9.49 -31.99 8.02
CA TYR A 6 -8.85 -33.16 7.40
C TYR A 6 -9.84 -34.32 7.19
N ARG A 7 -10.84 -34.46 8.06
CA ARG A 7 -11.80 -35.58 8.04
C ARG A 7 -13.07 -35.28 7.27
N ARG A 8 -13.49 -34.02 7.21
CA ARG A 8 -14.68 -33.56 6.50
C ARG A 8 -14.51 -32.12 6.05
N ASP A 9 -15.26 -31.74 5.03
CA ASP A 9 -15.37 -30.34 4.63
C ASP A 9 -15.96 -29.50 5.78
N LEU A 10 -15.36 -28.34 6.04
CA LEU A 10 -15.82 -27.42 7.07
C LEU A 10 -17.12 -26.73 6.63
N GLN A 11 -18.08 -26.64 7.53
CA GLN A 11 -19.30 -25.84 7.36
C GLN A 11 -19.21 -24.54 8.17
N GLU A 12 -20.12 -23.59 7.92
CA GLU A 12 -20.16 -22.31 8.65
C GLU A 12 -20.36 -22.54 10.16
N ASP A 13 -21.15 -23.54 10.53
CA ASP A 13 -21.40 -23.95 11.92
C ASP A 13 -20.15 -24.49 12.65
N ASP A 14 -19.11 -24.91 11.90
CA ASP A 14 -17.83 -25.38 12.47
C ASP A 14 -16.88 -24.22 12.85
N MET A 15 -17.21 -22.99 12.43
CA MET A 15 -16.37 -21.82 12.64
C MET A 15 -16.67 -21.19 14.00
N PHE A 16 -15.61 -20.79 14.70
CA PHE A 16 -15.76 -20.08 15.96
C PHE A 16 -16.33 -18.68 15.72
N ASP A 17 -17.25 -18.29 16.61
CA ASP A 17 -17.73 -16.93 16.66
C ASP A 17 -16.58 -15.97 17.03
N LEU A 18 -16.57 -14.78 16.44
CA LEU A 18 -15.47 -13.82 16.61
C LEU A 18 -15.34 -13.39 18.08
N HIS A 19 -14.10 -13.22 18.53
CA HIS A 19 -13.84 -12.68 19.87
C HIS A 19 -14.47 -11.29 20.01
N PRO A 20 -15.06 -10.91 21.17
CA PRO A 20 -15.80 -9.65 21.33
C PRO A 20 -15.02 -8.37 20.96
N ARG A 21 -13.68 -8.42 21.05
CA ARG A 21 -12.78 -7.33 20.63
C ARG A 21 -12.76 -7.09 19.12
N ASP A 22 -13.02 -8.13 18.32
CA ASP A 22 -12.95 -8.12 16.86
C ASP A 22 -14.31 -7.87 16.19
N LYS A 23 -15.39 -7.85 16.96
CA LYS A 23 -16.75 -7.63 16.44
C LYS A 23 -16.95 -6.17 16.01
N GLY A 24 -17.65 -5.97 14.88
CA GLY A 24 -17.91 -4.64 14.30
C GLY A 24 -18.56 -3.64 15.26
N HIS A 25 -19.42 -4.10 16.18
CA HIS A 25 -20.07 -3.22 17.16
C HIS A 25 -19.09 -2.48 18.09
N ARG A 26 -17.87 -3.00 18.32
CA ARG A 26 -16.81 -2.30 19.08
C ARG A 26 -15.87 -1.53 18.18
N VAL A 27 -15.47 -2.13 17.08
CA VAL A 27 -14.45 -1.60 16.18
C VAL A 27 -14.92 -0.35 15.43
N VAL A 28 -16.20 -0.31 15.04
CA VAL A 28 -16.77 0.79 14.24
C VAL A 28 -16.95 2.09 15.04
N PRO A 29 -17.54 2.08 16.26
CA PRO A 29 -17.65 3.30 17.07
C PRO A 29 -16.30 3.90 17.44
N GLN A 30 -15.31 3.06 17.77
CA GLN A 30 -13.96 3.53 18.11
C GLN A 30 -13.34 4.38 17.01
N LEU A 31 -13.44 3.93 15.75
CA LEU A 31 -12.95 4.71 14.60
C LEU A 31 -13.81 5.97 14.37
N GLY A 32 -15.13 5.85 14.52
CA GLY A 32 -16.06 6.97 14.34
C GLY A 32 -15.83 8.12 15.31
N ASP A 33 -15.61 7.81 16.59
CA ASP A 33 -15.33 8.79 17.65
C ASP A 33 -13.99 9.48 17.41
N ALA A 34 -12.95 8.71 17.04
CA ALA A 34 -11.64 9.26 16.70
C ALA A 34 -11.69 10.17 15.46
N TRP A 35 -12.47 9.79 14.44
CA TRP A 35 -12.70 10.60 13.24
C TRP A 35 -13.43 11.92 13.57
N ALA A 36 -14.48 11.86 14.41
CA ALA A 36 -15.21 13.05 14.84
C ALA A 36 -14.32 14.04 15.62
N GLU A 37 -13.42 13.54 16.47
CA GLU A 37 -12.47 14.38 17.19
C GLU A 37 -11.44 15.03 16.26
N GLU A 38 -10.93 14.32 15.26
CA GLU A 38 -10.01 14.92 14.27
C GLU A 38 -10.72 15.95 13.38
N LEU A 39 -11.98 15.72 12.98
CA LEU A 39 -12.78 16.73 12.28
C LEU A 39 -12.97 18.01 13.12
N LYS A 40 -13.26 17.87 14.43
CA LYS A 40 -13.34 19.03 15.33
C LYS A 40 -12.01 19.78 15.42
N GLN A 41 -10.89 19.06 15.48
CA GLN A 41 -9.56 19.67 15.51
C GLN A 41 -9.20 20.37 14.21
N ALA A 42 -9.52 19.78 13.06
CA ALA A 42 -9.32 20.37 11.74
C ALA A 42 -10.14 21.66 11.58
N ARG A 43 -11.44 21.63 11.95
CA ARG A 43 -12.30 22.81 11.96
C ARG A 43 -11.77 23.93 12.87
N LYS A 44 -11.29 23.61 14.07
CA LYS A 44 -10.66 24.60 14.96
C LYS A 44 -9.42 25.24 14.34
N LYS A 45 -8.53 24.44 13.73
CA LYS A 45 -7.33 24.95 13.05
C LYS A 45 -7.67 25.82 11.84
N MET A 46 -8.70 25.46 11.08
CA MET A 46 -9.18 26.27 9.97
C MET A 46 -9.72 27.61 10.45
N ILE A 47 -10.59 27.62 11.47
CA ILE A 47 -11.10 28.87 12.08
C ILE A 47 -9.94 29.74 12.59
N GLU A 48 -8.92 29.14 13.18
CA GLU A 48 -7.75 29.86 13.67
C GLU A 48 -6.87 30.39 12.53
N LYS A 49 -6.71 29.65 11.43
CA LYS A 49 -6.01 30.08 10.21
C LYS A 49 -6.73 31.26 9.56
N VAL A 50 -8.05 31.15 9.34
CA VAL A 50 -8.90 32.24 8.81
C VAL A 50 -8.84 33.47 9.72
N ARG A 51 -8.84 33.27 11.05
CA ARG A 51 -8.68 34.37 12.02
C ARG A 51 -7.31 35.04 11.90
N ARG A 52 -6.23 34.28 11.75
CA ARG A 52 -4.87 34.82 11.55
C ARG A 52 -4.73 35.55 10.22
N GLU A 53 -5.34 35.05 9.16
CA GLU A 53 -5.34 35.69 7.84
C GLU A 53 -6.17 36.98 7.82
N ARG A 54 -7.35 36.99 8.48
CA ARG A 54 -8.13 38.23 8.69
C ARG A 54 -7.39 39.26 9.54
N MET A 55 -6.63 38.84 10.56
CA MET A 55 -5.78 39.75 11.33
C MET A 55 -4.61 40.30 10.50
N LYS A 56 -4.07 39.51 9.56
CA LYS A 56 -3.05 39.98 8.61
C LYS A 56 -3.62 40.90 7.52
N SER A 57 -4.89 40.74 7.14
CA SER A 57 -5.53 41.55 6.08
C SER A 57 -6.13 42.88 6.58
N GLY A 58 -6.01 43.20 7.87
CA GLY A 58 -6.45 44.49 8.41
C GLY A 58 -7.97 44.75 8.42
N MET A 59 -8.82 43.72 8.27
CA MET A 59 -10.28 43.91 8.40
C MET A 59 -10.68 43.96 9.88
N GLY A 60 -11.00 45.16 10.34
CA GLY A 60 -11.51 45.44 11.68
C GLY A 60 -12.81 44.69 11.98
N VAL A 61 -12.93 44.25 13.23
CA VAL A 61 -14.08 43.53 13.78
C VAL A 61 -15.31 44.45 13.80
N SER A 62 -16.32 44.19 12.98
CA SER A 62 -17.67 44.69 13.25
C SER A 62 -18.61 43.52 13.61
N SER A 63 -19.25 43.74 14.75
CA SER A 63 -20.08 42.82 15.53
C SER A 63 -21.28 42.26 14.76
N PHE A 64 -21.28 40.95 14.54
CA PHE A 64 -22.44 40.18 14.06
C PHE A 64 -23.20 39.54 15.24
N TYR A 65 -23.58 40.32 16.25
CA TYR A 65 -24.63 39.94 17.20
C TYR A 65 -25.35 41.20 17.70
N ARG A 66 -26.48 41.54 17.06
CA ARG A 66 -27.51 42.36 17.70
C ARG A 66 -28.88 42.00 17.15
N ASN A 67 -29.47 40.95 17.72
CA ASN A 67 -30.92 40.76 17.72
C ASN A 67 -31.43 41.16 19.10
N GLY A 68 -32.46 42.02 19.13
CA GLY A 68 -33.12 42.44 20.36
C GLY A 68 -34.12 43.58 20.17
N THR A 69 -35.38 43.21 19.92
CA THR A 69 -36.63 43.83 20.40
C THR A 69 -36.94 45.30 20.07
N SER A 70 -38.02 45.53 19.31
CA SER A 70 -39.13 46.38 19.77
C SER A 70 -40.40 46.13 18.95
N ASN A 71 -41.51 45.99 19.67
CA ASN A 71 -42.87 45.76 19.22
C ASN A 71 -43.63 47.09 19.29
N ASN A 72 -44.39 47.50 18.25
CA ASN A 72 -45.63 48.28 18.39
C ASN A 72 -46.27 48.65 17.02
N GLY A 73 -47.48 48.12 16.79
CA GLY A 73 -48.70 48.91 16.55
C GLY A 73 -48.96 49.60 15.20
N GLY A 74 -49.84 48.99 14.39
CA GLY A 74 -50.91 49.71 13.65
C GLY A 74 -50.77 49.85 12.12
N PRO A 75 -51.89 49.82 11.34
CA PRO A 75 -51.88 49.34 9.95
C PRO A 75 -52.18 50.42 8.89
N SER A 76 -51.69 50.23 7.66
CA SER A 76 -52.22 50.73 6.38
C SER A 76 -51.12 50.63 5.32
N ASN A 77 -51.31 50.37 4.03
CA ASN A 77 -52.38 49.91 3.17
C ASN A 77 -51.70 49.77 1.78
N VAL A 78 -52.33 49.07 0.84
CA VAL A 78 -52.16 49.25 -0.63
C VAL A 78 -51.08 48.42 -1.37
N GLN A 79 -51.64 47.43 -2.08
CA GLN A 79 -51.38 46.96 -3.46
C GLN A 79 -50.36 45.86 -3.76
N ALA A 80 -50.97 44.70 -4.03
CA ALA A 80 -50.52 43.64 -4.91
C ALA A 80 -50.24 44.12 -6.34
N SER A 81 -49.26 43.47 -6.97
CA SER A 81 -49.15 43.33 -8.42
C SER A 81 -48.30 42.09 -8.72
N GLU A 82 -48.97 40.95 -8.87
CA GLU A 82 -48.44 39.80 -9.60
C GLU A 82 -48.14 40.20 -11.05
N ARG A 83 -47.04 39.68 -11.62
CA ARG A 83 -46.95 39.15 -12.99
C ARG A 83 -45.55 38.64 -13.28
N THR A 84 -45.40 37.31 -13.24
CA THR A 84 -44.52 36.59 -14.16
C THR A 84 -45.15 36.63 -15.55
N PRO A 85 -44.36 36.52 -16.63
CA PRO A 85 -44.59 35.35 -17.48
C PRO A 85 -43.33 34.70 -18.01
N LEU A 86 -43.48 33.39 -18.20
CA LEU A 86 -42.56 32.40 -18.71
C LEU A 86 -42.80 32.21 -20.22
N LEU A 87 -41.71 31.89 -20.96
CA LEU A 87 -41.63 31.35 -22.34
C LEU A 87 -41.88 32.26 -23.57
N GLY A 88 -40.86 32.31 -24.43
CA GLY A 88 -40.92 32.66 -25.86
C GLY A 88 -39.63 32.20 -26.56
N ALA A 89 -39.76 31.33 -27.56
CA ALA A 89 -38.66 30.64 -28.23
C ALA A 89 -38.28 31.28 -29.59
N THR A 90 -37.05 30.96 -30.03
CA THR A 90 -36.51 30.89 -31.41
C THR A 90 -36.27 32.17 -32.25
N SER A 91 -35.00 32.45 -32.61
CA SER A 91 -34.45 32.21 -33.97
C SER A 91 -33.11 32.95 -34.26
N SER A 92 -32.05 32.15 -34.53
CA SER A 92 -31.01 32.31 -35.61
C SER A 92 -30.12 33.57 -35.69
N LYS A 93 -28.83 33.57 -36.07
CA LYS A 93 -27.94 32.64 -36.77
C LYS A 93 -26.49 33.21 -36.72
N ASP A 94 -25.49 32.33 -36.74
CA ASP A 94 -24.15 32.38 -37.37
C ASP A 94 -23.18 33.58 -37.17
N SER A 95 -21.97 33.31 -36.68
CA SER A 95 -20.74 33.27 -37.52
C SER A 95 -19.45 32.98 -36.74
N ASN A 96 -18.60 32.14 -37.34
CA ASN A 96 -17.23 31.83 -36.95
C ASN A 96 -16.31 33.05 -37.07
N ALA A 97 -15.40 33.25 -36.12
CA ALA A 97 -14.10 33.88 -36.37
C ALA A 97 -13.05 33.32 -35.39
N SER A 98 -12.10 32.61 -35.97
CA SER A 98 -10.79 32.30 -35.41
C SER A 98 -9.99 33.57 -35.22
N ASP A 99 -9.48 33.83 -34.02
CA ASP A 99 -8.31 34.70 -33.87
C ASP A 99 -7.34 34.15 -32.83
N VAL A 100 -6.17 33.82 -33.35
CA VAL A 100 -4.94 33.52 -32.63
C VAL A 100 -4.27 34.86 -32.38
N THR A 101 -3.96 35.20 -31.13
CA THR A 101 -3.02 36.30 -30.86
C THR A 101 -2.04 35.92 -29.76
N PHE A 102 -0.77 36.01 -30.11
CA PHE A 102 0.41 35.72 -29.31
C PHE A 102 0.88 36.98 -28.54
N LYS A 103 1.46 36.72 -27.35
CA LYS A 103 1.96 37.60 -26.27
C LYS A 103 2.77 38.85 -26.65
N ILE A 104 2.69 39.88 -25.77
CA ILE A 104 3.87 40.60 -25.18
C ILE A 104 3.55 40.99 -23.70
N PRO A 105 4.51 40.90 -22.74
CA PRO A 105 4.26 41.02 -21.30
C PRO A 105 4.58 42.41 -20.71
N GLY A 106 3.97 42.69 -19.54
CA GLY A 106 4.53 43.60 -18.54
C GLY A 106 3.86 44.97 -18.43
N LYS A 107 2.97 45.13 -17.43
CA LYS A 107 2.99 46.28 -16.52
C LYS A 107 2.13 46.00 -15.29
N SER A 108 2.73 46.23 -14.13
CA SER A 108 2.12 46.15 -12.82
C SER A 108 1.10 47.27 -12.65
N GLU A 109 -0.12 46.93 -12.27
CA GLU A 109 -0.98 47.82 -11.51
C GLU A 109 -1.42 47.09 -10.24
N SER A 110 -0.73 47.45 -9.17
CA SER A 110 -1.11 47.25 -7.79
C SER A 110 -2.37 48.06 -7.47
N GLY A 111 -3.45 47.40 -7.07
CA GLY A 111 -4.61 48.09 -6.51
C GLY A 111 -5.95 47.46 -6.85
N ALA A 112 -6.17 46.20 -6.48
CA ALA A 112 -7.53 45.66 -6.37
C ALA A 112 -7.53 44.66 -5.22
N GLY A 113 -8.42 44.89 -4.24
CA GLY A 113 -8.52 44.08 -3.03
C GLY A 113 -8.69 42.61 -3.36
N SER A 114 -7.82 41.79 -2.77
CA SER A 114 -7.97 40.35 -2.78
C SER A 114 -9.24 39.98 -2.03
N THR A 115 -10.34 39.76 -2.76
CA THR A 115 -11.39 38.88 -2.28
C THR A 115 -10.73 37.52 -2.08
N LEU A 116 -10.52 37.17 -0.80
CA LEU A 116 -10.05 35.86 -0.40
C LEU A 116 -11.15 34.86 -0.81
N ASP A 117 -10.97 34.19 -1.94
CA ASP A 117 -11.75 32.99 -2.25
C ASP A 117 -11.44 31.94 -1.18
N PRO A 118 -12.42 31.50 -0.37
CA PRO A 118 -12.20 30.49 0.67
C PRO A 118 -11.92 29.08 0.09
N LYS A 119 -11.84 28.94 -1.24
CA LYS A 119 -11.76 27.66 -1.97
C LYS A 119 -10.40 26.94 -1.92
N LYS A 120 -9.35 27.51 -1.34
CA LYS A 120 -7.97 26.96 -1.49
C LYS A 120 -7.24 26.56 -0.22
N ASP A 121 -7.82 26.76 0.96
CA ASP A 121 -7.07 26.72 2.23
C ASP A 121 -7.68 25.85 3.34
N GLU A 122 -8.45 24.82 2.99
CA GLU A 122 -8.93 23.83 3.97
C GLU A 122 -7.81 22.86 4.35
N LEU A 123 -7.52 22.73 5.65
CA LEU A 123 -6.61 21.71 6.16
C LEU A 123 -7.38 20.37 6.22
N PRO A 124 -7.07 19.38 5.37
CA PRO A 124 -7.85 18.14 5.34
C PRO A 124 -7.64 17.33 6.63
N ALA A 125 -8.73 16.83 7.18
CA ALA A 125 -8.67 15.85 8.26
C ALA A 125 -8.10 14.53 7.69
N SER A 126 -6.95 14.10 8.22
CA SER A 126 -6.23 12.94 7.66
C SER A 126 -6.69 11.63 8.30
N LEU A 127 -7.15 10.70 7.45
CA LEU A 127 -7.50 9.33 7.85
C LEU A 127 -6.32 8.58 8.48
N PHE A 128 -5.12 8.81 7.96
CA PHE A 128 -3.90 8.19 8.47
C PHE A 128 -3.67 8.53 9.95
N LYS A 129 -3.84 9.81 10.32
CA LYS A 129 -3.68 10.26 11.70
C LYS A 129 -4.72 9.62 12.64
N VAL A 130 -5.96 9.47 12.18
CA VAL A 130 -7.04 8.82 12.94
C VAL A 130 -6.72 7.34 13.18
N LEU A 131 -6.26 6.63 12.15
CA LEU A 131 -5.87 5.23 12.24
C LEU A 131 -4.70 5.03 13.21
N VAL A 132 -3.66 5.86 13.11
CA VAL A 132 -2.51 5.82 14.03
C VAL A 132 -2.92 6.13 15.46
N LYS A 133 -3.82 7.09 15.69
CA LYS A 133 -4.30 7.42 17.04
C LYS A 133 -5.15 6.30 17.66
N THR A 134 -5.95 5.61 16.84
CA THR A 134 -6.87 4.56 17.31
C THR A 134 -6.15 3.23 17.53
N TYR A 135 -5.27 2.85 16.61
CA TYR A 135 -4.64 1.53 16.58
C TYR A 135 -3.14 1.53 16.85
N GLY A 136 -2.53 2.71 17.05
CA GLY A 136 -1.08 2.87 17.16
C GLY A 136 -0.44 2.10 18.29
N PHE A 137 -1.12 1.88 19.42
CA PHE A 137 -0.58 1.09 20.51
C PHE A 137 -0.42 -0.40 20.15
N GLU A 138 -1.42 -0.99 19.49
CA GLU A 138 -1.35 -2.37 19.01
C GLU A 138 -0.30 -2.53 17.91
N LEU A 139 -0.22 -1.53 17.03
CA LEU A 139 0.79 -1.46 15.99
C LEU A 139 2.20 -1.38 16.61
N LEU A 140 2.40 -0.55 17.63
CA LEU A 140 3.66 -0.44 18.36
C LEU A 140 4.05 -1.75 19.04
N GLN A 141 3.09 -2.46 19.65
CA GLN A 141 3.33 -3.79 20.22
C GLN A 141 3.83 -4.78 19.16
N ALA A 142 3.21 -4.81 17.97
CA ALA A 142 3.67 -5.65 16.86
C ALA A 142 5.10 -5.27 16.43
N HIS A 143 5.36 -3.98 16.27
CA HIS A 143 6.68 -3.46 15.86
C HIS A 143 7.76 -3.78 16.90
N PHE A 144 7.42 -3.72 18.18
CA PHE A 144 8.33 -4.10 19.26
C PHE A 144 8.69 -5.59 19.24
N CYS A 145 7.70 -6.48 19.04
CA CYS A 145 7.96 -7.90 18.82
C CYS A 145 8.88 -8.13 17.61
N LYS A 146 8.66 -7.38 16.51
CA LYS A 146 9.51 -7.48 15.33
C LYS A 146 10.94 -6.99 15.58
N PHE A 147 11.10 -5.93 16.35
CA PHE A 147 12.42 -5.40 16.73
C PHE A 147 13.22 -6.42 17.53
N ILE A 148 12.59 -7.07 18.51
CA ILE A 148 13.22 -8.16 19.27
C ILE A 148 13.62 -9.30 18.34
N TYR A 149 12.73 -9.72 17.44
CA TYR A 149 13.05 -10.75 16.45
C TYR A 149 14.27 -10.38 15.61
N ASP A 150 14.37 -9.14 15.14
CA ASP A 150 15.52 -8.69 14.33
C ASP A 150 16.83 -8.83 15.09
N LEU A 151 16.87 -8.41 16.34
CA LEU A 151 18.06 -8.58 17.18
C LEU A 151 18.42 -10.06 17.34
N LEU A 152 17.44 -10.92 17.66
CA LEU A 152 17.67 -12.36 17.85
C LEU A 152 18.11 -13.05 16.54
N GLN A 153 17.59 -12.63 15.39
CA GLN A 153 17.94 -13.18 14.09
C GLN A 153 19.44 -12.99 13.78
N PHE A 154 20.04 -11.89 14.22
CA PHE A 154 21.48 -11.63 14.07
C PHE A 154 22.35 -12.28 15.15
N VAL A 155 21.78 -12.64 16.30
CA VAL A 155 22.47 -13.44 17.32
C VAL A 155 22.74 -14.87 16.81
N ASN A 156 21.85 -15.44 15.98
CA ASN A 156 22.00 -16.80 15.46
C ASN A 156 23.31 -17.05 14.68
N PRO A 157 23.70 -16.23 13.69
CA PRO A 157 25.01 -16.36 13.03
C PRO A 157 26.20 -16.23 14.00
N ILE A 158 26.10 -15.37 15.01
CA ILE A 158 27.18 -15.19 16.00
C ILE A 158 27.33 -16.45 16.87
N LEU A 159 26.21 -17.01 17.35
CA LEU A 159 26.20 -18.26 18.10
C LEU A 159 26.73 -19.43 17.24
N LEU A 160 26.40 -19.45 15.95
CA LEU A 160 26.96 -20.43 15.01
C LEU A 160 28.49 -20.32 14.94
N GLY A 161 29.02 -19.10 14.85
CA GLY A 161 30.47 -18.85 14.86
C GLY A 161 31.13 -19.38 16.13
N VAL A 162 30.60 -18.99 17.29
CA VAL A 162 31.13 -19.45 18.60
C VAL A 162 31.09 -20.98 18.72
N LEU A 163 30.06 -21.63 18.20
CA LEU A 163 29.96 -23.09 18.21
C LEU A 163 30.97 -23.76 17.27
N ILE A 164 31.24 -23.16 16.11
CA ILE A 164 32.28 -23.63 15.18
C ILE A 164 33.67 -23.49 15.81
N ASP A 165 33.96 -22.34 16.44
CA ASP A 165 35.23 -22.12 17.15
C ASP A 165 35.41 -23.07 18.32
N TYR A 166 34.35 -23.32 19.09
CA TYR A 166 34.35 -24.34 20.15
C TYR A 166 34.70 -25.72 19.60
N THR A 167 34.15 -26.08 18.44
CA THR A 167 34.40 -27.40 17.82
C THR A 167 35.84 -27.51 17.31
N LYS A 168 36.43 -26.41 16.84
CA LYS A 168 37.83 -26.36 16.38
C LYS A 168 38.82 -26.60 17.53
N ASN A 169 38.54 -26.07 18.73
CA ASN A 169 39.41 -26.17 19.90
C ASN A 169 38.91 -27.21 20.93
N ARG A 170 38.12 -28.18 20.49
CA ARG A 170 37.41 -29.13 21.37
C ARG A 170 38.34 -29.87 22.31
N ASP A 171 39.48 -30.34 21.81
CA ASP A 171 40.41 -31.17 22.57
C ASP A 171 41.07 -30.38 23.72
N GLU A 172 41.49 -29.13 23.45
CA GLU A 172 42.03 -28.22 24.47
C GLU A 172 40.99 -27.85 25.54
N ILE A 173 39.74 -27.61 25.14
CA ILE A 173 38.65 -27.24 26.05
C ILE A 173 38.23 -28.43 26.92
N LYS A 174 38.31 -29.63 26.36
CA LYS A 174 38.06 -30.88 27.08
C LYS A 174 39.12 -31.14 28.15
N GLU A 175 40.39 -30.89 27.85
CA GLU A 175 41.48 -30.97 28.84
C GLU A 175 41.30 -29.96 30.00
N GLN A 176 40.70 -28.79 29.73
CA GLN A 176 40.37 -27.79 30.77
C GLN A 176 39.09 -28.10 31.56
N GLY A 177 38.40 -29.21 31.28
CA GLY A 177 37.16 -29.60 31.96
C GLY A 177 35.95 -28.70 31.66
N GLN A 178 35.97 -27.96 30.54
CA GLN A 178 34.96 -26.95 30.21
C GLN A 178 33.93 -27.40 29.15
N GLU A 179 33.64 -28.71 29.08
CA GLU A 179 32.70 -29.27 28.10
C GLU A 179 31.28 -28.70 28.20
N TRP A 180 30.89 -28.23 29.40
CA TRP A 180 29.59 -27.59 29.66
C TRP A 180 29.34 -26.36 28.78
N LYS A 181 30.39 -25.66 28.34
CA LYS A 181 30.27 -24.46 27.48
C LYS A 181 29.63 -24.79 26.14
N GLY A 182 29.98 -25.91 25.53
CA GLY A 182 29.39 -26.35 24.26
C GLY A 182 27.89 -26.61 24.38
N TYR A 183 27.48 -27.28 25.47
CA TYR A 183 26.06 -27.51 25.77
C TYR A 183 25.31 -26.21 26.02
N VAL A 184 25.92 -25.24 26.71
CA VAL A 184 25.33 -23.91 26.94
C VAL A 184 25.17 -23.14 25.62
N TYR A 185 26.15 -23.16 24.72
CA TYR A 185 26.03 -22.52 23.41
C TYR A 185 24.93 -23.16 22.56
N ALA A 186 24.85 -24.51 22.53
CA ALA A 186 23.80 -25.22 21.81
C ALA A 186 22.39 -24.94 22.39
N ALA A 187 22.26 -24.96 23.72
CA ALA A 187 21.00 -24.63 24.39
C ALA A 187 20.60 -23.17 24.15
N SER A 188 21.56 -22.24 24.19
CA SER A 188 21.34 -20.83 23.88
C SER A 188 20.89 -20.64 22.43
N PHE A 189 21.50 -21.35 21.48
CA PHE A 189 21.11 -21.33 20.07
C PHE A 189 19.65 -21.77 19.89
N PHE A 190 19.25 -22.86 20.55
CA PHE A 190 17.88 -23.35 20.53
C PHE A 190 16.89 -22.33 21.12
N ILE A 191 17.17 -21.82 22.32
CA ILE A 191 16.29 -20.87 23.02
C ILE A 191 16.13 -19.58 22.21
N VAL A 192 17.22 -19.02 21.68
CA VAL A 192 17.19 -17.80 20.85
C VAL A 192 16.39 -18.02 19.57
N SER A 193 16.56 -19.18 18.92
CA SER A 193 15.85 -19.52 17.69
C SER A 193 14.35 -19.68 17.90
N GLU A 194 13.94 -20.44 18.93
CA GLU A 194 12.52 -20.66 19.25
C GLU A 194 11.85 -19.36 19.73
N PHE A 195 12.51 -18.62 20.62
CA PHE A 195 11.99 -17.34 21.09
C PHE A 195 11.86 -16.32 19.95
N GLY A 196 12.84 -16.28 19.03
CA GLY A 196 12.76 -15.49 17.80
C GLY A 196 11.56 -15.90 16.94
N SER A 197 11.35 -17.19 16.72
CA SER A 197 10.20 -17.71 15.95
C SER A 197 8.87 -17.27 16.56
N ILE A 198 8.72 -17.34 17.89
CA ILE A 198 7.52 -16.87 18.60
C ILE A 198 7.32 -15.37 18.40
N MET A 199 8.37 -14.56 18.56
CA MET A 199 8.28 -13.10 18.38
C MET A 199 7.89 -12.71 16.95
N PHE A 200 8.43 -13.39 15.94
CA PHE A 200 8.07 -13.17 14.54
C PHE A 200 6.60 -13.49 14.26
N ASN A 201 6.15 -14.67 14.71
CA ASN A 201 4.76 -15.09 14.56
C ASN A 201 3.79 -14.19 15.33
N GLN A 202 4.18 -13.70 16.51
CA GLN A 202 3.38 -12.76 17.28
C GLN A 202 3.22 -11.42 16.57
N ASN A 203 4.30 -10.87 16.00
CA ASN A 203 4.21 -9.67 15.15
C ASN A 203 3.24 -9.89 13.98
N PHE A 204 3.38 -11.02 13.27
CA PHE A 204 2.53 -11.32 12.12
C PHE A 204 1.07 -11.48 12.51
N HIS A 205 0.79 -12.18 13.62
CA HIS A 205 -0.55 -12.38 14.14
C HIS A 205 -1.21 -11.06 14.57
N ILE A 206 -0.51 -10.21 15.33
CA ILE A 206 -1.03 -8.89 15.72
C ILE A 206 -1.26 -8.02 14.48
N GLY A 207 -0.29 -7.97 13.55
CA GLY A 207 -0.37 -7.16 12.33
C GLY A 207 -1.55 -7.54 11.44
N LEU A 208 -1.74 -8.84 11.17
CA LEU A 208 -2.88 -9.32 10.38
C LEU A 208 -4.22 -9.10 11.10
N SER A 209 -4.28 -9.38 12.40
CA SER A 209 -5.51 -9.17 13.18
C SER A 209 -5.91 -7.70 13.21
N LEU A 210 -4.93 -6.81 13.35
CA LEU A 210 -5.15 -5.37 13.29
C LEU A 210 -5.62 -4.94 11.89
N GLY A 211 -5.00 -5.45 10.84
CA GLY A 211 -5.42 -5.19 9.45
C GLY A 211 -6.89 -5.57 9.21
N MET A 212 -7.33 -6.72 9.72
CA MET A 212 -8.73 -7.15 9.63
C MET A 212 -9.69 -6.19 10.35
N ARG A 213 -9.33 -5.70 11.53
CA ARG A 213 -10.14 -4.69 12.26
C ARG A 213 -10.22 -3.37 11.50
N ILE A 214 -9.11 -2.89 10.96
CA ILE A 214 -9.09 -1.66 10.15
C ILE A 214 -10.00 -1.82 8.93
N LYS A 215 -9.91 -2.93 8.20
CA LYS A 215 -10.80 -3.22 7.07
C LYS A 215 -12.27 -3.20 7.48
N ALA A 216 -12.64 -3.91 8.56
CA ALA A 216 -14.02 -3.94 9.03
C ALA A 216 -14.53 -2.54 9.41
N ALA A 217 -13.70 -1.74 10.08
CA ALA A 217 -14.02 -0.36 10.45
C ALA A 217 -14.22 0.54 9.23
N LEU A 218 -13.33 0.45 8.24
CA LEU A 218 -13.38 1.25 7.02
C LEU A 218 -14.61 0.88 6.17
N ILE A 219 -14.92 -0.41 6.00
CA ILE A 219 -16.11 -0.86 5.28
C ILE A 219 -17.37 -0.28 5.93
N ALA A 220 -17.49 -0.40 7.25
CA ALA A 220 -18.63 0.14 7.97
C ALA A 220 -18.72 1.68 7.91
N ALA A 221 -17.58 2.38 7.96
CA ALA A 221 -17.53 3.83 7.83
C ALA A 221 -17.97 4.30 6.43
N VAL A 222 -17.48 3.63 5.37
CA VAL A 222 -17.88 3.89 3.98
C VAL A 222 -19.37 3.60 3.80
N TYR A 223 -19.85 2.48 4.33
CA TYR A 223 -21.27 2.11 4.29
C TYR A 223 -22.15 3.14 5.01
N LYS A 224 -21.78 3.55 6.22
CA LYS A 224 -22.54 4.58 6.96
C LYS A 224 -22.53 5.92 6.24
N LYS A 225 -21.38 6.32 5.67
CA LYS A 225 -21.29 7.57 4.90
C LYS A 225 -22.18 7.48 3.66
N SER A 226 -22.16 6.38 2.88
CA SER A 226 -22.96 6.22 1.65
C SER A 226 -24.47 6.37 1.87
N LEU A 227 -24.97 6.01 3.05
CA LEU A 227 -26.36 6.22 3.47
C LEU A 227 -26.71 7.71 3.73
N THR A 228 -25.71 8.54 4.02
CA THR A 228 -25.87 9.96 4.40
C THR A 228 -25.39 10.96 3.33
N VAL A 229 -24.79 10.49 2.24
CA VAL A 229 -24.32 11.36 1.15
C VAL A 229 -25.50 12.04 0.44
N SER A 230 -25.35 13.34 0.15
CA SER A 230 -26.32 14.15 -0.59
C SER A 230 -26.53 13.61 -2.02
N ASN A 231 -27.69 13.91 -2.63
CA ASN A 231 -27.97 13.47 -4.00
C ASN A 231 -27.03 14.10 -5.04
N GLU A 232 -26.40 15.24 -4.72
CA GLU A 232 -25.43 15.92 -5.57
C GLU A 232 -24.10 15.17 -5.59
N ALA A 233 -23.53 14.87 -4.42
CA ALA A 233 -22.32 14.04 -4.32
C ALA A 233 -22.51 12.59 -4.81
N LYS A 234 -23.74 12.06 -4.77
CA LYS A 234 -24.09 10.77 -5.39
C LYS A 234 -24.07 10.78 -6.93
N LYS A 235 -24.13 11.95 -7.58
CA LYS A 235 -23.96 12.04 -9.05
C LYS A 235 -22.50 11.91 -9.46
N GLU A 236 -21.58 12.30 -8.58
CA GLU A 236 -20.15 12.29 -8.85
C GLU A 236 -19.49 10.96 -8.47
N THR A 237 -20.04 10.26 -7.46
CA THR A 237 -19.55 8.94 -7.05
C THR A 237 -20.56 7.86 -7.42
N THR A 238 -20.17 6.97 -8.33
CA THR A 238 -21.01 5.85 -8.76
C THR A 238 -21.10 4.77 -7.68
N VAL A 239 -22.18 3.98 -7.70
CA VAL A 239 -22.32 2.80 -6.81
C VAL A 239 -21.15 1.82 -7.01
N GLY A 240 -20.66 1.69 -8.24
CA GLY A 240 -19.51 0.85 -8.58
C GLY A 240 -18.23 1.31 -7.88
N GLU A 241 -17.96 2.61 -7.84
CA GLU A 241 -16.80 3.17 -7.13
C GLU A 241 -16.89 2.95 -5.61
N ILE A 242 -18.08 3.07 -5.02
CA ILE A 242 -18.29 2.79 -3.59
C ILE A 242 -18.03 1.30 -3.28
N VAL A 243 -18.51 0.39 -4.14
CA VAL A 243 -18.26 -1.04 -3.98
C VAL A 243 -16.78 -1.37 -4.17
N ASN A 244 -16.09 -0.74 -5.13
CA ASN A 244 -14.65 -0.88 -5.30
C ASN A 244 -13.89 -0.41 -4.05
N LEU A 245 -14.29 0.72 -3.47
CA LEU A 245 -13.70 1.25 -2.24
C LEU A 245 -13.81 0.26 -1.06
N MET A 246 -14.97 -0.40 -0.91
CA MET A 246 -15.18 -1.39 0.16
C MET A 246 -14.48 -2.74 -0.09
N SER A 247 -14.33 -3.14 -1.35
CA SER A 247 -13.83 -4.49 -1.70
C SER A 247 -12.34 -4.53 -2.02
N VAL A 248 -11.81 -3.53 -2.74
CA VAL A 248 -10.43 -3.46 -3.20
C VAL A 248 -9.60 -2.59 -2.27
N ASP A 249 -9.99 -1.34 -2.05
CA ASP A 249 -9.16 -0.39 -1.30
C ASP A 249 -9.10 -0.75 0.19
N CYS A 250 -10.21 -1.15 0.81
CA CYS A 250 -10.20 -1.65 2.19
C CYS A 250 -9.40 -2.96 2.34
N GLN A 251 -9.35 -3.81 1.31
CA GLN A 251 -8.51 -5.03 1.34
C GLN A 251 -7.03 -4.66 1.27
N ARG A 252 -6.65 -3.73 0.39
CA ARG A 252 -5.26 -3.25 0.30
C ARG A 252 -4.79 -2.63 1.61
N MET A 253 -5.64 -1.86 2.29
CA MET A 253 -5.35 -1.30 3.61
C MET A 253 -5.05 -2.39 4.66
N GLN A 254 -5.81 -3.49 4.67
CA GLN A 254 -5.51 -4.65 5.50
C GLN A 254 -4.13 -5.22 5.17
N ASP A 255 -3.84 -5.44 3.89
CA ASP A 255 -2.60 -6.06 3.44
C ASP A 255 -1.39 -5.18 3.82
N VAL A 256 -1.44 -3.87 3.59
CA VAL A 256 -0.38 -2.93 3.98
C VAL A 256 -0.16 -2.92 5.48
N THR A 257 -1.22 -2.94 6.28
CA THR A 257 -1.10 -2.99 7.75
C THR A 257 -0.35 -4.25 8.20
N GLY A 258 -0.61 -5.39 7.56
CA GLY A 258 0.07 -6.66 7.87
C GLY A 258 1.58 -6.67 7.58
N TYR A 259 2.04 -5.83 6.65
CA TYR A 259 3.44 -5.74 6.22
C TYR A 259 4.16 -4.45 6.60
N LEU A 260 3.50 -3.54 7.34
CA LEU A 260 4.05 -2.23 7.68
C LEU A 260 5.40 -2.30 8.41
N TRP A 261 5.59 -3.35 9.22
CA TRP A 261 6.84 -3.58 9.95
C TRP A 261 8.07 -3.69 9.04
N MET A 262 7.89 -4.09 7.77
CA MET A 262 9.01 -4.22 6.85
C MET A 262 9.64 -2.87 6.49
N LEU A 263 8.87 -1.78 6.46
CA LEU A 263 9.36 -0.47 6.01
C LEU A 263 10.55 0.04 6.84
N TRP A 264 10.49 -0.15 8.16
CA TRP A 264 11.58 0.24 9.06
C TRP A 264 12.54 -0.93 9.35
N SER A 265 12.03 -2.17 9.37
CA SER A 265 12.83 -3.35 9.69
C SER A 265 13.81 -3.69 8.58
N ALA A 266 13.43 -3.62 7.30
CA ALA A 266 14.34 -3.95 6.21
C ALA A 266 15.59 -3.06 6.14
N PRO A 267 15.50 -1.71 6.25
CA PRO A 267 16.68 -0.86 6.38
C PRO A 267 17.57 -1.22 7.58
N LEU A 268 16.96 -1.51 8.73
CA LEU A 268 17.68 -1.92 9.93
C LEU A 268 18.41 -3.26 9.73
N GLN A 269 17.75 -4.25 9.13
CA GLN A 269 18.34 -5.55 8.80
C GLN A 269 19.49 -5.40 7.81
N ILE A 270 19.33 -4.59 6.75
CA ILE A 270 20.39 -4.33 5.76
C ILE A 270 21.60 -3.70 6.45
N PHE A 271 21.38 -2.68 7.28
CA PHE A 271 22.46 -2.01 8.01
C PHE A 271 23.21 -2.97 8.94
N LEU A 272 22.48 -3.72 9.78
CA LEU A 272 23.08 -4.62 10.76
C LEU A 272 23.80 -5.79 10.10
N ALA A 273 23.24 -6.35 9.02
CA ALA A 273 23.90 -7.39 8.22
C ALA A 273 25.21 -6.88 7.61
N LEU A 274 25.19 -5.71 6.95
CA LEU A 274 26.39 -5.14 6.33
C LEU A 274 27.45 -4.80 7.38
N TYR A 275 27.06 -4.27 8.54
CA TYR A 275 27.98 -4.00 9.65
C TYR A 275 28.67 -5.28 10.14
N LEU A 276 27.91 -6.36 10.37
CA LEU A 276 28.47 -7.64 10.81
C LEU A 276 29.33 -8.31 9.73
N LEU A 277 28.91 -8.27 8.46
CA LEU A 277 29.73 -8.77 7.35
C LEU A 277 31.04 -8.00 7.22
N TRP A 278 31.00 -6.68 7.34
CA TRP A 278 32.18 -5.83 7.26
C TRP A 278 33.20 -6.19 8.34
N ASN A 279 32.75 -6.51 9.55
CA ASN A 279 33.64 -6.95 10.62
C ASN A 279 34.32 -8.31 10.34
N ILE A 280 33.69 -9.19 9.57
CA ILE A 280 34.20 -10.54 9.28
C ILE A 280 35.08 -10.56 8.02
N LEU A 281 34.62 -9.91 6.94
CA LEU A 281 35.21 -9.98 5.61
C LEU A 281 35.81 -8.64 5.13
N GLY A 282 35.62 -7.56 5.88
CA GLY A 282 36.16 -6.25 5.52
C GLY A 282 35.60 -5.72 4.19
N PRO A 283 36.44 -5.03 3.40
CA PRO A 283 36.04 -4.42 2.12
C PRO A 283 35.46 -5.39 1.09
N SER A 284 35.77 -6.69 1.18
CA SER A 284 35.28 -7.71 0.24
C SER A 284 33.75 -7.86 0.26
N THR A 285 33.11 -7.44 1.35
CA THR A 285 31.64 -7.34 1.47
C THR A 285 31.01 -6.48 0.35
N LEU A 286 31.72 -5.45 -0.12
CA LEU A 286 31.22 -4.55 -1.17
C LEU A 286 31.08 -5.25 -2.52
N ALA A 287 31.87 -6.28 -2.80
CA ALA A 287 31.74 -7.06 -4.04
C ALA A 287 30.40 -7.82 -4.06
N GLY A 288 30.03 -8.44 -2.94
CA GLY A 288 28.73 -9.11 -2.78
C GLY A 288 27.55 -8.14 -2.90
N LEU A 289 27.65 -6.99 -2.23
CA LEU A 289 26.64 -5.92 -2.35
C LEU A 289 26.53 -5.40 -3.79
N GLY A 290 27.66 -5.23 -4.48
CA GLY A 290 27.69 -4.83 -5.89
C GLY A 290 26.95 -5.80 -6.80
N VAL A 291 27.13 -7.10 -6.62
CA VAL A 291 26.37 -8.13 -7.36
C VAL A 291 24.87 -8.04 -7.03
N MET A 292 24.50 -7.90 -5.76
CA MET A 292 23.09 -7.73 -5.37
C MET A 292 22.45 -6.48 -6.01
N LEU A 293 23.16 -5.35 -5.99
CA LEU A 293 22.69 -4.09 -6.60
C LEU A 293 22.61 -4.18 -8.12
N LEU A 294 23.48 -4.96 -8.78
CA LEU A 294 23.44 -5.19 -10.23
C LEU A 294 22.28 -6.10 -10.64
N LEU A 295 21.90 -7.06 -9.81
CA LEU A 295 20.75 -7.94 -10.06
C LEU A 295 19.40 -7.19 -10.00
N MET A 296 19.33 -6.10 -9.22
CA MET A 296 18.11 -5.28 -9.08
C MET A 296 17.62 -4.65 -10.40
N PRO A 297 18.42 -3.88 -11.17
CA PRO A 297 18.00 -3.33 -12.46
C PRO A 297 17.76 -4.42 -13.50
N LEU A 298 18.49 -5.54 -13.45
CA LEU A 298 18.25 -6.69 -14.31
C LEU A 298 16.83 -7.26 -14.11
N ASN A 299 16.38 -7.40 -12.86
CA ASN A 299 15.00 -7.76 -12.54
C ASN A 299 14.00 -6.73 -13.09
N GLY A 300 14.30 -5.43 -12.99
CA GLY A 300 13.45 -4.37 -13.55
C GLY A 300 13.28 -4.46 -15.08
N LEU A 301 14.37 -4.72 -15.81
CA LEU A 301 14.34 -4.90 -17.26
C LEU A 301 13.55 -6.15 -17.67
N VAL A 302 13.75 -7.26 -16.96
CA VAL A 302 13.00 -8.50 -17.16
C VAL A 302 11.51 -8.27 -16.90
N ALA A 303 11.16 -7.60 -15.80
CA ALA A 303 9.77 -7.26 -15.48
C ALA A 303 9.12 -6.37 -16.55
N ALA A 304 9.84 -5.37 -17.07
CA ALA A 304 9.34 -4.53 -18.15
C ALA A 304 9.08 -5.33 -19.44
N LYS A 305 9.98 -6.27 -19.79
CA LYS A 305 9.78 -7.15 -20.94
C LYS A 305 8.64 -8.15 -20.72
N MET A 306 8.52 -8.69 -19.51
CA MET A 306 7.43 -9.58 -19.09
C MET A 306 6.08 -8.88 -19.26
N ARG A 307 5.96 -7.62 -18.79
CA ARG A 307 4.75 -6.80 -18.96
C ARG A 307 4.38 -6.61 -20.44
N LYS A 308 5.37 -6.37 -21.32
CA LYS A 308 5.11 -6.26 -22.78
C LYS A 308 4.53 -7.55 -23.35
N PHE A 309 5.09 -8.71 -23.01
CA PHE A 309 4.56 -10.00 -23.47
C PHE A 309 3.18 -10.30 -22.86
N GLN A 310 2.94 -9.95 -21.59
CA GLN A 310 1.65 -10.10 -20.95
C GLN A 310 0.55 -9.31 -21.68
N ILE A 311 0.82 -8.06 -22.08
CA ILE A 311 -0.14 -7.25 -22.86
C ILE A 311 -0.43 -7.90 -24.22
N GLN A 312 0.60 -8.38 -24.93
CA GLN A 312 0.43 -9.07 -26.21
C GLN A 312 -0.37 -10.36 -26.06
N GLN A 313 -0.10 -11.14 -25.02
CA GLN A 313 -0.83 -12.36 -24.70
C GLN A 313 -2.31 -12.06 -24.45
N MET A 314 -2.61 -11.03 -23.65
CA MET A 314 -4.00 -10.64 -23.37
C MET A 314 -4.75 -10.28 -24.65
N LYS A 315 -4.13 -9.57 -25.60
CA LYS A 315 -4.74 -9.25 -26.89
C LYS A 315 -5.21 -10.50 -27.66
N PHE A 316 -4.35 -11.51 -27.81
CA PHE A 316 -4.73 -12.74 -28.52
C PHE A 316 -5.72 -13.59 -27.72
N LYS A 317 -5.56 -13.64 -26.39
CA LYS A 317 -6.49 -14.33 -25.49
C LYS A 317 -7.89 -13.74 -25.58
N ASP A 318 -8.02 -12.41 -25.59
CA ASP A 318 -9.31 -11.71 -25.69
C ASP A 318 -9.98 -11.96 -27.04
N GLN A 319 -9.21 -11.92 -28.13
CA GLN A 319 -9.70 -12.29 -29.47
C GLN A 319 -10.22 -13.73 -29.51
N ARG A 320 -9.47 -14.68 -28.95
CA ARG A 320 -9.87 -16.10 -28.88
C ARG A 320 -11.15 -16.28 -28.07
N ILE A 321 -11.24 -15.65 -26.90
CA ILE A 321 -12.42 -15.73 -26.03
C ILE A 321 -13.64 -15.12 -26.72
N LYS A 322 -13.47 -13.99 -27.42
CA LYS A 322 -14.54 -13.36 -28.20
C LYS A 322 -15.06 -14.30 -29.29
N LEU A 323 -14.16 -14.87 -30.11
CA LEU A 323 -14.56 -15.81 -31.18
C LEU A 323 -15.22 -17.08 -30.62
N MET A 324 -14.67 -17.65 -29.53
CA MET A 324 -15.30 -18.80 -28.86
C MET A 324 -16.71 -18.47 -28.36
N THR A 325 -16.93 -17.25 -27.86
CA THR A 325 -18.26 -16.81 -27.42
C THR A 325 -19.23 -16.70 -28.60
N GLU A 326 -18.79 -16.16 -29.74
CA GLU A 326 -19.59 -16.11 -30.98
C GLU A 326 -19.95 -17.51 -31.49
N VAL A 327 -18.99 -18.46 -31.47
CA VAL A 327 -19.21 -19.87 -31.84
C VAL A 327 -20.23 -20.53 -30.93
N LEU A 328 -20.12 -20.36 -29.62
CA LEU A 328 -21.04 -20.98 -28.65
C LEU A 328 -22.46 -20.43 -28.78
N ASN A 329 -22.60 -19.11 -28.95
CA ASN A 329 -23.91 -18.48 -29.18
C ASN A 329 -24.54 -18.92 -30.51
N GLY A 330 -23.72 -19.18 -31.54
CA GLY A 330 -24.15 -19.63 -32.87
C GLY A 330 -24.17 -21.14 -33.09
N MET A 331 -23.95 -21.96 -32.05
CA MET A 331 -23.57 -23.37 -32.22
C MET A 331 -24.56 -24.20 -33.03
N LYS A 332 -25.87 -23.95 -32.88
CA LYS A 332 -26.92 -24.65 -33.63
C LYS A 332 -26.82 -24.41 -35.13
N VAL A 333 -26.51 -23.17 -35.55
CA VAL A 333 -26.34 -22.81 -36.97
C VAL A 333 -25.08 -23.45 -37.53
N LEU A 334 -23.97 -23.39 -36.79
CA LEU A 334 -22.70 -24.00 -37.22
C LEU A 334 -22.85 -25.51 -37.44
N LYS A 335 -23.56 -26.21 -36.54
CA LYS A 335 -23.89 -27.63 -36.66
C LYS A 335 -24.79 -27.95 -37.86
N LEU A 336 -25.79 -27.10 -38.13
CA LEU A 336 -26.72 -27.30 -39.25
C LEU A 336 -26.00 -27.23 -40.61
N TYR A 337 -24.99 -26.37 -40.74
CA TYR A 337 -24.22 -26.16 -41.96
C TYR A 337 -22.87 -26.91 -41.99
N ALA A 338 -22.57 -27.73 -40.98
CA ALA A 338 -21.29 -28.44 -40.84
C ALA A 338 -20.05 -27.51 -40.88
N TRP A 339 -20.16 -26.28 -40.35
CA TRP A 339 -19.11 -25.25 -40.35
C TRP A 339 -18.13 -25.37 -39.17
N GLU A 340 -18.28 -26.36 -38.30
CA GLU A 340 -17.43 -26.50 -37.10
C GLU A 340 -15.94 -26.61 -37.44
N PRO A 341 -15.49 -27.38 -38.44
CA PRO A 341 -14.07 -27.48 -38.77
C PRO A 341 -13.47 -26.13 -39.20
N SER A 342 -14.19 -25.34 -39.98
CA SER A 342 -13.72 -24.03 -40.43
C SER A 342 -13.62 -23.01 -39.29
N PHE A 343 -14.55 -23.03 -38.34
CA PHE A 343 -14.47 -22.18 -37.16
C PHE A 343 -13.40 -22.67 -36.16
N GLN A 344 -13.20 -23.99 -36.06
CA GLN A 344 -12.10 -24.56 -35.30
C GLN A 344 -10.75 -24.06 -35.81
N GLU A 345 -10.52 -24.10 -37.13
CA GLU A 345 -9.27 -23.64 -37.74
C GLU A 345 -8.99 -22.16 -37.43
N LYS A 346 -10.02 -21.30 -37.48
CA LYS A 346 -9.91 -19.88 -37.08
C LYS A 346 -9.52 -19.70 -35.62
N VAL A 347 -10.11 -20.50 -34.71
CA VAL A 347 -9.75 -20.47 -33.27
C VAL A 347 -8.31 -20.96 -33.08
N GLU A 348 -7.91 -22.01 -33.78
CA GLU A 348 -6.56 -22.56 -33.72
C GLU A 348 -5.50 -21.60 -34.27
N GLU A 349 -5.81 -20.81 -35.29
CA GLU A 349 -4.91 -19.78 -35.81
C GLU A 349 -4.60 -18.72 -34.73
N ILE A 350 -5.62 -18.19 -34.07
CA ILE A 350 -5.44 -17.26 -32.95
C ILE A 350 -4.67 -17.93 -31.81
N ARG A 351 -4.96 -19.21 -31.53
CA ARG A 351 -4.26 -19.99 -30.51
C ARG A 351 -2.77 -20.17 -30.82
N ARG A 352 -2.40 -20.38 -32.08
CA ARG A 352 -0.99 -20.50 -32.50
C ARG A 352 -0.22 -19.20 -32.21
N GLU A 353 -0.81 -18.04 -32.49
CA GLU A 353 -0.19 -16.75 -32.16
C GLU A 353 -0.12 -16.51 -30.64
N GLU A 354 -1.18 -16.84 -29.90
CA GLU A 354 -1.18 -16.80 -28.44
C GLU A 354 -0.06 -17.67 -27.84
N LEU A 355 0.12 -18.89 -28.37
CA LEU A 355 1.14 -19.84 -27.92
C LEU A 355 2.56 -19.37 -28.23
N LYS A 356 2.81 -18.66 -29.34
CA LYS A 356 4.13 -18.06 -29.62
C LYS A 356 4.52 -17.05 -28.53
N VAL A 357 3.59 -16.18 -28.15
CA VAL A 357 3.82 -15.21 -27.06
C VAL A 357 4.00 -15.93 -25.73
N LEU A 358 3.18 -16.95 -25.45
CA LEU A 358 3.28 -17.74 -24.22
C LEU A 358 4.62 -18.47 -24.12
N LYS A 359 5.14 -19.02 -25.23
CA LYS A 359 6.45 -19.66 -25.30
C LYS A 359 7.58 -18.67 -24.98
N ASN A 360 7.55 -17.48 -25.57
CA ASN A 360 8.53 -16.42 -25.28
C ASN A 360 8.45 -15.96 -23.82
N THR A 361 7.25 -15.87 -23.27
CA THR A 361 7.01 -15.57 -21.85
C THR A 361 7.59 -16.66 -20.95
N ALA A 362 7.41 -17.94 -21.32
CA ALA A 362 7.97 -19.07 -20.58
C ALA A 362 9.50 -19.07 -20.59
N TYR A 363 10.15 -18.79 -21.72
CA TYR A 363 11.60 -18.65 -21.78
C TYR A 363 12.11 -17.51 -20.91
N LEU A 364 11.46 -16.34 -20.97
CA LEU A 364 11.83 -15.20 -20.13
C LEU A 364 11.68 -15.53 -18.63
N ASN A 365 10.59 -16.20 -18.25
CA ASN A 365 10.35 -16.62 -16.87
C ASN A 365 11.37 -17.67 -16.40
N ALA A 366 11.73 -18.63 -17.26
CA ALA A 366 12.76 -19.62 -16.96
C ALA A 366 14.12 -18.95 -16.71
N CYS A 367 14.53 -18.01 -17.57
CA CYS A 367 15.74 -17.22 -17.36
C CYS A 367 15.68 -16.40 -16.07
N SER A 368 14.54 -15.73 -15.80
CA SER A 368 14.34 -14.95 -14.58
C SER A 368 14.46 -15.81 -13.32
N THR A 369 13.82 -16.98 -13.32
CA THR A 369 13.83 -17.92 -12.18
C THR A 369 15.23 -18.50 -11.97
N PHE A 370 15.97 -18.77 -13.05
CA PHE A 370 17.37 -19.19 -12.98
C PHE A 370 18.25 -18.12 -12.29
N PHE A 371 18.20 -16.87 -12.74
CA PHE A 371 18.96 -15.79 -12.11
C PHE A 371 18.55 -15.56 -10.65
N TRP A 372 17.26 -15.69 -10.33
CA TRP A 372 16.77 -15.57 -8.97
C TRP A 372 17.31 -16.67 -8.04
N THR A 373 17.30 -17.91 -8.52
CA THR A 373 17.78 -19.08 -7.76
C THR A 373 19.31 -19.04 -7.61
N CYS A 374 20.01 -18.58 -8.65
CA CYS A 374 21.48 -18.50 -8.68
C CYS A 374 22.04 -17.24 -8.02
N ALA A 375 21.26 -16.17 -7.84
CA ALA A 375 21.67 -14.93 -7.19
C ALA A 375 22.41 -15.15 -5.85
N PRO A 376 21.86 -15.95 -4.91
CA PRO A 376 22.56 -16.50 -3.75
C PRO A 376 24.03 -16.90 -3.96
N PHE A 377 24.25 -17.70 -5.00
CA PHE A 377 25.54 -18.31 -5.31
C PHE A 377 26.48 -17.28 -5.92
N PHE A 378 26.00 -16.44 -6.84
CA PHE A 378 26.80 -15.36 -7.43
C PHE A 378 27.29 -14.36 -6.38
N VAL A 379 26.43 -13.99 -5.43
CA VAL A 379 26.81 -13.07 -4.35
C VAL A 379 27.86 -13.71 -3.43
N THR A 380 27.65 -14.96 -3.02
CA THR A 380 28.59 -15.67 -2.15
C THR A 380 29.94 -15.88 -2.86
N LEU A 381 29.91 -16.27 -4.13
CA LEU A 381 31.09 -16.46 -4.97
C LEU A 381 31.87 -15.15 -5.12
N ALA A 382 31.21 -14.05 -5.47
CA ALA A 382 31.87 -12.75 -5.61
C ALA A 382 32.51 -12.30 -4.29
N THR A 383 31.79 -12.43 -3.17
CA THR A 383 32.29 -12.03 -1.85
C THR A 383 33.52 -12.84 -1.44
N PHE A 384 33.47 -14.16 -1.53
CA PHE A 384 34.57 -15.03 -1.12
C PHE A 384 35.74 -14.99 -2.10
N ALA A 385 35.49 -14.92 -3.41
CA ALA A 385 36.56 -14.76 -4.41
C ALA A 385 37.32 -13.46 -4.18
N THR A 386 36.62 -12.33 -3.98
CA THR A 386 37.27 -11.06 -3.67
C THR A 386 38.02 -11.10 -2.32
N TYR A 387 37.50 -11.81 -1.31
CA TYR A 387 38.19 -11.95 -0.02
C TYR A 387 39.56 -12.63 -0.16
N VAL A 388 39.61 -13.74 -0.88
CA VAL A 388 40.84 -14.52 -1.09
C VAL A 388 41.80 -13.82 -2.05
N LEU A 389 41.30 -13.15 -3.10
CA LEU A 389 42.16 -12.52 -4.12
C LEU A 389 42.77 -11.17 -3.71
N VAL A 390 42.21 -10.47 -2.71
CA VAL A 390 42.69 -9.12 -2.33
C VAL A 390 43.98 -9.18 -1.50
N SER A 391 44.20 -10.21 -0.69
CA SER A 391 45.43 -10.36 0.08
C SER A 391 45.73 -11.82 0.36
N ASP A 392 46.99 -12.21 0.18
CA ASP A 392 47.49 -13.55 0.53
C ASP A 392 47.38 -13.87 2.04
N SER A 393 47.18 -12.85 2.88
CA SER A 393 46.95 -13.01 4.33
C SER A 393 45.50 -13.39 4.69
N HIS A 394 44.56 -13.26 3.75
CA HIS A 394 43.15 -13.56 3.97
C HIS A 394 42.86 -15.03 3.71
N TYR A 395 42.92 -15.84 4.77
CA TYR A 395 42.44 -17.22 4.71
C TYR A 395 40.95 -17.31 5.11
N LEU A 396 40.18 -18.02 4.28
CA LEU A 396 38.77 -18.29 4.52
C LEU A 396 38.63 -19.49 5.46
N ASP A 397 38.51 -19.22 6.77
CA ASP A 397 38.25 -20.25 7.78
C ASP A 397 36.78 -20.67 7.78
N ALA A 398 36.50 -21.88 8.26
CA ALA A 398 35.15 -22.44 8.36
C ALA A 398 34.20 -21.50 9.12
N ASN A 399 34.65 -20.95 10.26
CA ASN A 399 33.88 -19.97 11.02
C ASN A 399 33.46 -18.78 10.14
N LYS A 400 34.44 -18.09 9.54
CA LYS A 400 34.19 -16.90 8.71
C LYS A 400 33.25 -17.22 7.55
N ALA A 401 33.45 -18.36 6.88
CA ALA A 401 32.62 -18.78 5.75
C ALA A 401 31.17 -19.04 6.14
N PHE A 402 30.92 -19.85 7.19
CA PHE A 402 29.57 -20.21 7.61
C PHE A 402 28.81 -19.04 8.22
N VAL A 403 29.48 -18.19 9.01
CA VAL A 403 28.86 -16.99 9.60
C VAL A 403 28.51 -15.99 8.50
N ALA A 404 29.43 -15.72 7.58
CA ALA A 404 29.17 -14.81 6.45
C ALA A 404 28.06 -15.34 5.54
N LEU A 405 28.03 -16.64 5.23
CA LEU A 405 26.98 -17.26 4.42
C LEU A 405 25.61 -17.14 5.09
N SER A 406 25.55 -17.32 6.41
CA SER A 406 24.33 -17.14 7.20
C SER A 406 23.82 -15.69 7.15
N LEU A 407 24.73 -14.71 7.29
CA LEU A 407 24.37 -13.29 7.20
C LEU A 407 23.95 -12.89 5.78
N LEU A 408 24.62 -13.39 4.74
CA LEU A 408 24.21 -13.19 3.34
C LEU A 408 22.81 -13.77 3.07
N ASN A 409 22.45 -14.90 3.67
CA ASN A 409 21.11 -15.48 3.56
C ASN A 409 20.04 -14.59 4.20
N ILE A 410 20.33 -14.03 5.39
CA ILE A 410 19.42 -13.11 6.09
C ILE A 410 19.14 -11.86 5.23
N LEU A 411 20.17 -11.32 4.57
CA LEU A 411 20.08 -10.10 3.76
C LEU A 411 19.19 -10.24 2.51
N ARG A 412 18.95 -11.45 2.01
CA ARG A 412 18.18 -11.69 0.76
C ARG A 412 16.72 -11.27 0.89
N PHE A 413 16.08 -11.66 1.98
CA PHE A 413 14.66 -11.41 2.19
C PHE A 413 14.30 -9.91 2.19
N PRO A 414 14.96 -9.04 2.99
CA PRO A 414 14.64 -7.61 3.00
C PRO A 414 14.96 -6.92 1.67
N ILE A 415 16.07 -7.26 1.00
CA ILE A 415 16.43 -6.67 -0.30
C ILE A 415 15.40 -6.98 -1.38
N ASN A 416 14.88 -8.20 -1.41
CA ASN A 416 13.94 -8.64 -2.42
C ASN A 416 12.53 -8.12 -2.18
N LEU A 417 12.12 -7.97 -0.92
CA LEU A 417 10.75 -7.62 -0.56
C LEU A 417 10.55 -6.10 -0.40
N LEU A 418 11.59 -5.33 -0.07
CA LEU A 418 11.51 -3.88 0.11
C LEU A 418 11.00 -3.13 -1.13
N PRO A 419 11.48 -3.39 -2.37
CA PRO A 419 10.97 -2.70 -3.56
C PRO A 419 9.49 -2.95 -3.84
N MET A 420 9.03 -4.18 -3.57
CA MET A 420 7.63 -4.57 -3.72
C MET A 420 6.73 -3.79 -2.76
N LEU A 421 7.10 -3.74 -1.48
CA LEU A 421 6.32 -3.04 -0.46
C LEU A 421 6.41 -1.52 -0.59
N ALA A 422 7.56 -0.97 -0.99
CA ALA A 422 7.68 0.44 -1.30
C ALA A 422 6.72 0.84 -2.42
N SER A 423 6.58 0.02 -3.46
CA SER A 423 5.63 0.26 -4.55
C SER A 423 4.18 0.25 -4.06
N PHE A 424 3.82 -0.67 -3.17
CA PHE A 424 2.47 -0.71 -2.58
C PHE A 424 2.19 0.50 -1.69
N VAL A 425 3.15 0.90 -0.85
CA VAL A 425 2.97 2.05 0.05
C VAL A 425 2.91 3.37 -0.71
N VAL A 426 3.76 3.55 -1.73
CA VAL A 426 3.70 4.75 -2.60
C VAL A 426 2.34 4.85 -3.29
N GLN A 427 1.84 3.74 -3.85
CA GLN A 427 0.49 3.71 -4.42
C GLN A 427 -0.55 4.15 -3.41
N GLU A 428 -0.54 3.60 -2.18
CA GLU A 428 -1.54 3.96 -1.17
C GLU A 428 -1.42 5.41 -0.66
N VAL A 429 -0.22 5.96 -0.54
CA VAL A 429 -0.04 7.38 -0.17
C VAL A 429 -0.59 8.28 -1.27
N ASP A 430 -0.31 7.95 -2.54
CA ASP A 430 -0.83 8.68 -3.70
C ASP A 430 -2.36 8.54 -3.85
N TYR A 431 -2.93 7.35 -3.55
CA TYR A 431 -4.38 7.12 -3.55
C TYR A 431 -5.10 7.83 -2.41
N ASN A 432 -4.52 7.85 -1.20
CA ASN A 432 -5.11 8.55 -0.06
C ASN A 432 -5.12 10.07 -0.32
N CYS A 433 -4.06 10.59 -0.96
CA CYS A 433 -3.99 11.97 -1.46
C CYS A 433 -5.06 12.22 -2.55
N SER A 434 -5.23 11.32 -3.53
CA SER A 434 -6.22 11.47 -4.60
C SER A 434 -7.68 11.34 -4.12
N CYS A 435 -7.94 10.49 -3.13
CA CYS A 435 -9.26 10.38 -2.48
C CYS A 435 -9.59 11.59 -1.60
N GLU A 436 -8.60 12.16 -0.89
CA GLU A 436 -8.76 13.41 -0.15
C GLU A 436 -9.02 14.57 -1.12
N GLU A 437 -8.27 14.66 -2.22
CA GLU A 437 -8.42 15.71 -3.25
C GLU A 437 -9.80 15.62 -3.95
N LYS A 438 -10.26 14.41 -4.29
CA LYS A 438 -11.59 14.20 -4.90
C LYS A 438 -12.75 14.44 -3.93
N LYS A 439 -12.61 14.12 -2.64
CA LYS A 439 -13.67 14.38 -1.66
C LYS A 439 -13.78 15.86 -1.27
N LEU A 440 -12.66 16.59 -1.24
CA LEU A 440 -12.65 18.02 -0.96
C LEU A 440 -13.27 18.84 -2.09
N LEU A 441 -13.03 18.46 -3.35
CA LEU A 441 -13.65 19.12 -4.50
C LEU A 441 -15.19 18.97 -4.48
N ASN A 442 -15.70 17.85 -3.96
CA ASN A 442 -17.12 17.54 -3.97
C ASN A 442 -17.87 18.05 -2.72
N GLU A 443 -17.20 18.17 -1.56
CA GLU A 443 -17.80 18.83 -0.38
C GLU A 443 -18.02 20.35 -0.62
N THR A 444 -17.18 21.00 -1.44
CA THR A 444 -17.38 22.42 -1.82
C THR A 444 -18.58 22.69 -2.73
N GLU A 445 -19.02 21.74 -3.55
CA GLU A 445 -20.23 21.93 -4.38
C GLU A 445 -21.52 21.78 -3.55
N SER A 446 -21.49 20.97 -2.49
CA SER A 446 -22.66 20.64 -1.66
C SER A 446 -22.98 21.69 -0.59
N GLU A 447 -21.99 22.40 -0.04
CA GLU A 447 -22.25 23.44 0.98
C GLU A 447 -22.55 24.82 0.38
N GLU A 448 -22.05 25.14 -0.83
CA GLU A 448 -22.31 26.43 -1.50
C GLU A 448 -23.78 26.57 -1.98
N LYS A 449 -24.54 25.46 -2.05
CA LYS A 449 -25.98 25.44 -2.39
C LYS A 449 -26.94 25.36 -1.20
N GLN A 450 -26.44 25.20 0.03
CA GLN A 450 -27.30 25.06 1.23
C GLN A 450 -27.53 26.37 2.01
N HIS A 451 -27.02 27.51 1.54
CA HIS A 451 -27.33 28.84 2.09
C HIS A 451 -28.23 29.68 1.17
N TRP A 452 -29.40 29.13 0.81
CA TRP A 452 -30.60 29.89 0.46
C TRP A 452 -31.82 29.05 0.84
N PHE A 453 -32.21 29.10 2.12
CA PHE A 453 -33.58 29.13 2.64
C PHE A 453 -33.56 29.20 4.17
#